data_AF-A0A1Q7N2F0-F1
#
_entry.id   AF-A0A1Q7N2F0-F1
#
_cell.length_a   1.000
_cell.length_b   1.000
_cell.length_c   1.000
_cell.angle_alpha   90.00
_cell.angle_beta   90.00
_cell.angle_gamma   90.00
#
_symmetry.space_group_name_H-M   'P 1'
#
loop_
_entity.id
_entity.type
_entity.pdbx_description
1 polymer ?
#
loop_
_entity_poly.entity_id
_entity_poly.type
_entity_poly.pdbx_seq_one_letter_code
_entity_poly.pdbx_strand_id
1 'polypeptide(L)'
;MTSKLLFVLLLTSVGFAQSIVNHSSTNRIEQTANNTSASSSFPGLRTNPANIGAQTPVPVPRPANTNFDDVHSLLYAGSTTKIIWHMQPWFGKSQTGTVTTPNGVMPASNGHIIVGYDQNDPAQIARQVNRMLAAGGYSILLNWYGNRDSKQAHNLTNSNAIANYLTGCFNTTCPLRMGMMIDKGAFSGLCPKGPRNQKKCIITELEALFDYINAQYANKPWYLKRGAKNVAAFFIHEAEWKDTDWNGNTGVWATVKAYTNGYAMPFEYWFEDEGDATCWKHVASDGCYAFMNPPRWDVLKQLQITEGPNYYPNFYHQAQAHSAMAALGMLKAGFDDNNASWGTNRVSARRCGQEFLDTAGIVNSNYSRSTQLEFVGIMLNDYEEGTAVESGIDNCLSVSASIAGNSLHWTINKIDPAFATIATVNRLKIYFSDPVSGTFYTALDNIAPSLTGTQVLTSIIPPGNWKIWVQIVGQPLMMNHLSASGLSYSGGQRGRSR
;
A
#
# COMPACT_ATOMS: atom_id res chain seq x y z
N MET A 1 12.98 0.89 77.85
CA MET A 1 14.07 1.83 77.47
C MET A 1 14.93 1.09 76.44
N THR A 2 15.15 1.47 75.20
CA THR A 2 14.82 2.64 74.37
C THR A 2 15.19 2.24 72.93
N SER A 3 14.32 2.49 71.96
CA SER A 3 14.58 2.36 70.52
C SER A 3 15.78 3.18 70.06
N LYS A 4 16.49 2.73 69.02
CA LYS A 4 16.87 3.58 67.87
C LYS A 4 16.94 2.77 66.57
N LEU A 5 16.02 3.12 65.66
CA LEU A 5 16.03 2.84 64.23
C LEU A 5 17.32 3.39 63.59
N LEU A 6 17.94 2.61 62.70
CA LEU A 6 18.94 3.10 61.76
C LEU A 6 18.26 3.22 60.38
N PHE A 7 18.15 4.45 59.88
CA PHE A 7 17.61 4.77 58.56
C PHE A 7 18.73 4.58 57.52
N VAL A 8 18.60 3.61 56.61
CA VAL A 8 19.49 3.48 55.44
C VAL A 8 18.83 4.24 54.29
N LEU A 9 19.45 5.34 53.89
CA LEU A 9 19.08 6.11 52.70
C LEU A 9 19.58 5.34 51.46
N LEU A 10 18.68 4.68 50.72
CA LEU A 10 18.99 4.22 49.36
C LEU A 10 18.90 5.42 48.41
N LEU A 11 20.05 5.91 47.94
CA LEU A 11 20.11 6.73 46.73
C LEU A 11 19.93 5.80 45.52
N THR A 12 18.75 5.82 44.90
CA THR A 12 18.53 5.28 43.56
C THR A 12 19.08 6.27 42.53
N SER A 13 20.30 6.02 42.07
CA SER A 13 20.80 6.66 40.85
C SER A 13 20.04 6.11 39.65
N VAL A 14 19.07 6.87 39.13
CA VAL A 14 18.46 6.62 37.83
C VAL A 14 19.51 6.97 36.77
N GLY A 15 20.32 6.00 36.39
CA GLY A 15 21.25 6.13 35.27
C GLY A 15 20.47 6.10 33.96
N PHE A 16 20.29 7.26 33.32
CA PHE A 16 19.95 7.32 31.91
C PHE A 16 21.15 6.84 31.10
N ALA A 17 21.25 5.54 30.86
CA ALA A 17 22.12 5.01 29.82
C ALA A 17 21.44 5.24 28.46
N GLN A 18 21.66 6.42 27.87
CA GLN A 18 21.45 6.58 26.43
C GLN A 18 22.52 5.76 25.73
N SER A 19 22.12 4.68 25.05
CA SER A 19 23.03 3.90 24.21
C SER A 19 23.57 4.80 23.10
N ILE A 20 24.88 5.02 23.07
CA ILE A 20 25.57 5.60 21.92
C ILE A 20 25.32 4.65 20.74
N VAL A 21 24.53 5.09 19.77
CA VAL A 21 24.18 4.30 18.58
C VAL A 21 25.45 4.12 17.74
N ASN A 22 25.73 2.88 17.34
CA ASN A 22 26.77 2.55 16.37
C ASN A 22 26.49 3.32 15.08
N HIS A 23 27.35 4.27 14.70
CA HIS A 23 27.12 5.11 13.53
C HIS A 23 27.24 4.28 12.24
N SER A 24 26.12 3.84 11.66
CA SER A 24 26.13 3.32 10.29
C SER A 24 26.26 4.49 9.32
N SER A 25 27.26 4.43 8.44
CA SER A 25 27.43 5.43 7.38
C SER A 25 26.35 5.23 6.32
N THR A 26 25.57 6.28 6.07
CA THR A 26 24.66 6.38 4.92
C THR A 26 25.11 7.54 4.02
N ASN A 27 24.53 7.66 2.82
CA ASN A 27 24.68 8.86 2.00
C ASN A 27 23.41 9.72 2.13
N ARG A 28 23.55 11.05 2.22
CA ARG A 28 22.41 11.98 2.14
C ARG A 28 21.48 11.67 0.96
N ILE A 29 22.06 11.27 -0.18
CA ILE A 29 21.30 10.89 -1.37
C ILE A 29 20.30 9.77 -1.04
N GLU A 30 20.66 8.77 -0.25
CA GLU A 30 19.76 7.67 0.15
C GLU A 30 18.56 8.14 0.99
N GLN A 31 18.70 9.27 1.70
CA GLN A 31 17.65 9.86 2.53
C GLN A 31 16.70 10.79 1.75
N THR A 32 17.05 11.11 0.49
CA THR A 32 16.27 12.03 -0.36
C THR A 32 15.88 11.42 -1.70
N ALA A 33 16.58 10.39 -2.15
CA ALA A 33 16.29 9.72 -3.40
C ALA A 33 15.01 8.88 -3.29
N ASN A 34 14.36 8.71 -4.43
CA ASN A 34 13.30 7.73 -4.59
C ASN A 34 13.84 6.34 -4.20
N ASN A 35 13.31 5.80 -3.10
CA ASN A 35 13.61 4.46 -2.63
C ASN A 35 12.43 3.51 -2.88
N THR A 36 11.45 3.90 -3.68
CA THR A 36 10.28 3.06 -4.01
C THR A 36 10.58 2.12 -5.19
N SER A 37 9.60 1.33 -5.62
CA SER A 37 9.66 0.61 -6.89
C SER A 37 9.10 1.40 -8.07
N ALA A 38 8.45 2.56 -7.84
CA ALA A 38 7.99 3.44 -8.91
C ALA A 38 9.17 4.10 -9.64
N SER A 39 9.00 4.42 -10.92
CA SER A 39 10.07 5.00 -11.73
C SER A 39 10.35 6.46 -11.36
N SER A 40 11.62 6.83 -11.18
CA SER A 40 12.01 8.23 -10.89
C SER A 40 11.72 9.20 -12.03
N SER A 41 11.45 8.70 -13.24
CA SER A 41 11.00 9.49 -14.40
C SER A 41 9.50 9.73 -14.41
N PHE A 42 8.72 9.03 -13.58
CA PHE A 42 7.28 9.23 -13.49
C PHE A 42 6.96 10.60 -12.87
N PRO A 43 6.21 11.49 -13.56
CA PRO A 43 5.96 12.84 -13.08
C PRO A 43 4.88 12.91 -11.99
N GLY A 44 4.16 11.81 -11.73
CA GLY A 44 2.91 11.80 -10.97
C GLY A 44 1.69 12.08 -11.85
N LEU A 45 0.50 11.97 -11.26
CA LEU A 45 -0.78 12.21 -11.92
C LEU A 45 -1.59 13.25 -11.15
N ARG A 46 -2.38 14.01 -11.90
CA ARG A 46 -3.22 15.08 -11.36
C ARG A 46 -4.69 14.68 -11.38
N THR A 47 -5.48 15.30 -10.51
CA THR A 47 -6.94 15.23 -10.59
C THR A 47 -7.45 15.99 -11.82
N ASN A 48 -8.74 15.86 -12.11
CA ASN A 48 -9.40 16.62 -13.16
C ASN A 48 -9.34 18.12 -12.89
N PRO A 49 -8.80 18.95 -13.80
CA PRO A 49 -8.80 20.41 -13.64
C PRO A 49 -10.19 21.02 -13.42
N ALA A 50 -11.26 20.33 -13.86
CA ALA A 50 -12.65 20.75 -13.62
C ALA A 50 -13.13 20.47 -12.18
N ASN A 51 -12.42 19.64 -11.42
CA ASN A 51 -12.71 19.36 -10.01
C ASN A 51 -12.19 20.50 -9.13
N ILE A 52 -12.76 21.69 -9.30
CA ILE A 52 -12.40 22.89 -8.53
C ILE A 52 -12.67 22.63 -7.05
N GLY A 53 -11.68 22.88 -6.20
CA GLY A 53 -11.74 22.58 -4.77
C GLY A 53 -11.37 21.14 -4.40
N ALA A 54 -10.80 20.36 -5.32
CA ALA A 54 -10.22 19.06 -5.00
C ALA A 54 -9.15 19.20 -3.91
N GLN A 55 -9.33 18.48 -2.80
CA GLN A 55 -8.39 18.48 -1.68
C GLN A 55 -7.06 17.86 -2.08
N THR A 56 -7.07 16.86 -2.97
CA THR A 56 -5.85 16.22 -3.47
C THR A 56 -5.66 16.52 -4.96
N PRO A 57 -5.00 17.63 -5.33
CA PRO A 57 -4.72 17.95 -6.74
C PRO A 57 -3.78 16.96 -7.44
N VAL A 58 -2.99 16.20 -6.67
CA VAL A 58 -2.01 15.22 -7.15
C VAL A 58 -2.29 13.88 -6.46
N PRO A 59 -3.30 13.11 -6.92
CA PRO A 59 -3.67 11.83 -6.31
C PRO A 59 -2.56 10.77 -6.39
N VAL A 60 -1.66 10.88 -7.37
CA VAL A 60 -0.45 10.06 -7.43
C VAL A 60 0.76 10.99 -7.46
N PRO A 61 1.51 11.13 -6.36
CA PRO A 61 2.67 12.02 -6.33
C PRO A 61 3.83 11.46 -7.14
N ARG A 62 4.80 12.33 -7.42
CA ARG A 62 6.10 11.88 -7.92
C ARG A 62 6.74 10.94 -6.89
N PRO A 63 7.38 9.84 -7.31
CA PRO A 63 8.04 8.93 -6.39
C PRO A 63 9.10 9.62 -5.53
N ALA A 64 9.06 9.37 -4.22
CA ALA A 64 9.94 10.01 -3.25
C ALA A 64 10.45 9.03 -2.20
N ASN A 65 11.37 9.49 -1.35
CA ASN A 65 11.85 8.70 -0.23
C ASN A 65 10.68 8.36 0.71
N THR A 66 10.43 7.08 0.94
CA THR A 66 9.23 6.56 1.61
C THR A 66 9.62 5.58 2.71
N ASN A 67 8.88 5.59 3.82
CA ASN A 67 9.06 4.62 4.87
C ASN A 67 8.43 3.26 4.48
N PHE A 68 9.19 2.17 4.54
CA PHE A 68 8.70 0.81 4.28
C PHE A 68 8.78 -0.06 5.54
N ASP A 69 8.72 0.54 6.73
CA ASP A 69 8.47 -0.20 7.96
C ASP A 69 7.17 -1.03 7.83
N ASP A 70 7.05 -2.07 8.66
CA ASP A 70 5.95 -3.01 8.60
C ASP A 70 4.58 -2.33 8.84
N VAL A 71 3.65 -2.51 7.88
CA VAL A 71 2.30 -1.94 7.93
C VAL A 71 1.48 -2.43 9.12
N HIS A 72 1.82 -3.58 9.73
CA HIS A 72 1.15 -4.04 10.95
C HIS A 72 1.25 -3.03 12.10
N SER A 73 2.23 -2.10 12.09
CA SER A 73 2.31 -1.03 13.08
C SER A 73 1.13 -0.04 13.02
N LEU A 74 0.37 -0.05 11.93
CA LEU A 74 -0.86 0.75 11.77
C LEU A 74 -2.10 -0.01 12.23
N LEU A 75 -1.98 -1.32 12.44
CA LEU A 75 -3.07 -2.17 12.90
C LEU A 75 -3.07 -2.28 14.43
N TYR A 76 -4.11 -2.90 14.97
CA TYR A 76 -4.28 -3.16 16.39
C TYR A 76 -3.09 -3.96 16.96
N ALA A 77 -2.74 -3.68 18.22
CA ALA A 77 -1.55 -4.26 18.85
C ALA A 77 -1.59 -5.81 18.86
N GLY A 78 -0.50 -6.42 18.39
CA GLY A 78 -0.42 -7.88 18.25
C GLY A 78 -1.20 -8.44 17.06
N SER A 79 -1.49 -7.61 16.05
CA SER A 79 -2.04 -8.06 14.78
C SER A 79 -1.11 -9.08 14.10
N THR A 80 -1.73 -10.12 13.56
CA THR A 80 -1.13 -11.14 12.70
C THR A 80 -1.82 -11.17 11.33
N THR A 81 -2.57 -10.10 11.01
CA THR A 81 -3.36 -9.95 9.78
C THR A 81 -2.44 -10.00 8.56
N LYS A 82 -2.68 -10.94 7.65
CA LYS A 82 -1.85 -11.11 6.46
C LYS A 82 -2.09 -9.96 5.48
N ILE A 83 -1.02 -9.24 5.12
CA ILE A 83 -1.09 -8.12 4.17
C ILE A 83 -1.11 -8.65 2.73
N ILE A 84 -2.19 -8.40 2.00
CA ILE A 84 -2.35 -8.74 0.59
C ILE A 84 -2.18 -7.48 -0.27
N TRP A 85 -1.30 -7.55 -1.25
CA TRP A 85 -1.04 -6.46 -2.18
C TRP A 85 -1.81 -6.70 -3.48
N HIS A 86 -2.79 -5.84 -3.76
CA HIS A 86 -3.45 -5.83 -5.05
C HIS A 86 -2.52 -5.19 -6.08
N MET A 87 -2.38 -5.85 -7.23
CA MET A 87 -1.42 -5.44 -8.26
C MET A 87 -2.04 -5.52 -9.64
N GLN A 88 -1.84 -4.46 -10.43
CA GLN A 88 -2.23 -4.35 -11.82
C GLN A 88 -1.08 -4.77 -12.75
N PRO A 89 -1.32 -5.62 -13.76
CA PRO A 89 -0.29 -6.13 -14.68
C PRO A 89 -0.04 -5.25 -15.92
N TRP A 90 -0.59 -4.04 -15.95
CA TRP A 90 -0.87 -3.31 -17.20
C TRP A 90 0.33 -2.59 -17.83
N PHE A 91 1.23 -2.07 -17.01
CA PHE A 91 2.06 -0.95 -17.45
C PHE A 91 3.22 -1.38 -18.37
N GLY A 92 3.43 -0.60 -19.43
CA GLY A 92 4.59 -0.68 -20.31
C GLY A 92 5.35 0.64 -20.35
N LYS A 93 6.64 0.57 -20.70
CA LYS A 93 7.51 1.77 -20.79
C LYS A 93 7.56 2.42 -22.18
N SER A 94 7.32 1.63 -23.22
CA SER A 94 7.46 2.06 -24.60
C SER A 94 6.12 2.61 -25.09
N GLN A 95 6.10 3.85 -25.58
CA GLN A 95 4.90 4.42 -26.15
C GLN A 95 4.48 3.65 -27.40
N THR A 96 3.28 3.07 -27.38
CA THR A 96 2.67 2.35 -28.51
C THR A 96 1.38 3.03 -28.99
N GLY A 97 0.92 4.07 -28.29
CA GLY A 97 -0.26 4.81 -28.66
C GLY A 97 -0.59 5.94 -27.68
N THR A 98 -1.89 6.24 -27.60
CA THR A 98 -2.45 7.20 -26.65
C THR A 98 -3.69 6.62 -25.98
N VAL A 99 -3.97 7.08 -24.77
CA VAL A 99 -5.22 6.79 -24.05
C VAL A 99 -5.97 8.09 -23.81
N THR A 100 -7.28 8.08 -24.03
CA THR A 100 -8.16 9.21 -23.70
C THR A 100 -8.75 8.98 -22.33
N THR A 101 -8.57 9.97 -21.46
CA THR A 101 -9.04 9.96 -20.07
C THR A 101 -9.88 11.21 -19.80
N PRO A 102 -10.60 11.30 -18.67
CA PRO A 102 -11.22 12.55 -18.24
C PRO A 102 -10.25 13.74 -18.19
N ASN A 103 -8.96 13.50 -17.96
CA ASN A 103 -7.88 14.51 -17.96
C ASN A 103 -7.33 14.86 -19.35
N GLY A 104 -7.82 14.23 -20.41
CA GLY A 104 -7.37 14.42 -21.78
C GLY A 104 -6.61 13.23 -22.35
N VAL A 105 -5.91 13.47 -23.46
CA VAL A 105 -5.16 12.46 -24.20
C VAL A 105 -3.74 12.35 -23.66
N MET A 106 -3.34 11.14 -23.24
CA MET A 106 -2.02 10.87 -22.66
C MET A 106 -1.26 9.82 -23.49
N PRO A 107 0.09 9.88 -23.51
CA PRO A 107 0.92 8.79 -24.04
C PRO A 107 0.61 7.47 -23.33
N ALA A 108 0.48 6.39 -24.11
CA ALA A 108 0.11 5.09 -23.61
C ALA A 108 1.02 3.96 -24.11
N SER A 109 1.10 2.92 -23.31
CA SER A 109 1.67 1.61 -23.63
C SER A 109 0.63 0.55 -23.30
N ASN A 110 0.37 -0.36 -24.23
CA ASN A 110 -0.62 -1.45 -24.04
C ASN A 110 -2.03 -0.97 -23.64
N GLY A 111 -2.44 0.23 -24.04
CA GLY A 111 -3.74 0.79 -23.69
C GLY A 111 -3.80 1.50 -22.33
N HIS A 112 -2.69 1.55 -21.60
CA HIS A 112 -2.58 2.20 -20.28
C HIS A 112 -1.54 3.31 -20.28
N ILE A 113 -1.64 4.24 -19.33
CA ILE A 113 -0.66 5.32 -19.17
C ILE A 113 0.78 4.80 -18.97
N ILE A 114 1.76 5.60 -19.37
CA ILE A 114 3.18 5.27 -19.16
C ILE A 114 3.63 5.75 -17.78
N VAL A 115 3.98 4.81 -16.91
CA VAL A 115 4.49 5.11 -15.54
C VAL A 115 6.02 5.00 -15.42
N GLY A 116 6.71 4.89 -16.56
CA GLY A 116 8.17 4.95 -16.63
C GLY A 116 8.91 3.64 -16.34
N TYR A 117 8.21 2.52 -16.29
CA TYR A 117 8.80 1.17 -16.24
C TYR A 117 7.95 0.18 -17.05
N ASP A 118 8.52 -0.99 -17.34
CA ASP A 118 7.79 -2.12 -17.93
C ASP A 118 7.44 -3.11 -16.82
N GLN A 119 6.16 -3.44 -16.67
CA GLN A 119 5.66 -4.33 -15.63
C GLN A 119 6.19 -5.76 -15.81
N ASN A 120 6.66 -6.12 -17.02
CA ASN A 120 7.28 -7.41 -17.34
C ASN A 120 8.80 -7.46 -17.06
N ASP A 121 9.44 -6.34 -16.70
CA ASP A 121 10.87 -6.31 -16.39
C ASP A 121 11.16 -7.10 -15.08
N PRO A 122 11.98 -8.17 -15.12
CA PRO A 122 12.35 -8.92 -13.93
C PRO A 122 12.95 -8.05 -12.81
N ALA A 123 13.68 -6.98 -13.16
CA ALA A 123 14.24 -6.07 -12.18
C ALA A 123 13.15 -5.21 -11.52
N GLN A 124 12.09 -4.84 -12.26
CA GLN A 124 10.93 -4.15 -11.70
C GLN A 124 10.14 -5.05 -10.76
N ILE A 125 9.89 -6.29 -11.18
CA ILE A 125 9.21 -7.30 -10.35
C ILE A 125 9.99 -7.52 -9.05
N ALA A 126 11.32 -7.70 -9.13
CA ALA A 126 12.17 -7.85 -7.96
C ALA A 126 12.07 -6.64 -7.00
N ARG A 127 12.08 -5.41 -7.54
CA ARG A 127 11.88 -4.20 -6.72
C ARG A 127 10.52 -4.22 -6.04
N GLN A 128 9.43 -4.49 -6.76
CA GLN A 128 8.08 -4.52 -6.21
C GLN A 128 7.94 -5.60 -5.12
N VAL A 129 8.40 -6.84 -5.36
CA VAL A 129 8.38 -7.91 -4.36
C VAL A 129 9.16 -7.52 -3.11
N ASN A 130 10.35 -6.95 -3.26
CA ASN A 130 11.17 -6.54 -2.12
C ASN A 130 10.50 -5.40 -1.32
N ARG A 131 9.80 -4.46 -1.97
CA ARG A 131 9.05 -3.42 -1.26
C ARG A 131 7.83 -3.95 -0.53
N MET A 132 7.08 -4.86 -1.15
CA MET A 132 5.96 -5.53 -0.50
C MET A 132 6.43 -6.31 0.73
N LEU A 133 7.50 -7.09 0.62
CA LEU A 133 8.08 -7.84 1.75
C LEU A 133 8.58 -6.93 2.87
N ALA A 134 9.29 -5.85 2.54
CA ALA A 134 9.77 -4.89 3.54
C ALA A 134 8.61 -4.30 4.38
N ALA A 135 7.49 -4.02 3.72
CA ALA A 135 6.29 -3.48 4.35
C ALA A 135 5.35 -4.53 4.97
N GLY A 136 5.83 -5.77 5.19
CA GLY A 136 5.05 -6.83 5.87
C GLY A 136 4.16 -7.68 4.95
N GLY A 137 4.41 -7.66 3.64
CA GLY A 137 3.61 -8.36 2.62
C GLY A 137 3.59 -9.88 2.78
N TYR A 138 2.39 -10.45 2.70
CA TYR A 138 2.14 -11.90 2.74
C TYR A 138 1.88 -12.49 1.34
N SER A 139 1.09 -11.78 0.52
CA SER A 139 0.75 -12.22 -0.83
C SER A 139 0.54 -11.05 -1.78
N ILE A 140 0.73 -11.31 -3.06
CA ILE A 140 0.15 -10.54 -4.16
C ILE A 140 -1.23 -11.13 -4.45
N LEU A 141 -2.21 -10.27 -4.71
CA LEU A 141 -3.44 -10.63 -5.38
C LEU A 141 -3.42 -9.93 -6.75
N LEU A 142 -3.00 -10.68 -7.75
CA LEU A 142 -2.73 -10.16 -9.08
C LEU A 142 -4.04 -10.04 -9.85
N ASN A 143 -4.34 -8.84 -10.36
CA ASN A 143 -5.44 -8.67 -11.29
C ASN A 143 -5.14 -9.42 -12.59
N TRP A 144 -5.93 -10.44 -12.92
CA TRP A 144 -5.58 -11.46 -13.90
C TRP A 144 -6.58 -11.53 -15.03
N TYR A 145 -6.09 -11.31 -16.25
CA TYR A 145 -6.88 -11.16 -17.48
C TYR A 145 -6.88 -12.42 -18.35
N GLY A 146 -6.61 -13.59 -17.77
CA GLY A 146 -6.69 -14.84 -18.49
C GLY A 146 -5.55 -15.11 -19.47
N ASN A 147 -5.64 -16.28 -20.11
CA ASN A 147 -4.66 -16.75 -21.09
C ASN A 147 -5.24 -16.97 -22.49
N ARG A 148 -6.51 -16.59 -22.71
CA ARG A 148 -7.28 -16.95 -23.91
C ARG A 148 -7.55 -15.79 -24.84
N ASP A 149 -7.65 -14.56 -24.34
CA ASP A 149 -7.73 -13.37 -25.17
C ASP A 149 -6.32 -12.84 -25.52
N SER A 150 -5.97 -12.89 -26.80
CA SER A 150 -4.70 -12.37 -27.31
C SER A 150 -4.45 -10.88 -26.99
N LYS A 151 -5.51 -10.09 -26.77
CA LYS A 151 -5.40 -8.69 -26.34
C LYS A 151 -4.83 -8.54 -24.93
N GLN A 152 -4.88 -9.62 -24.15
CA GLN A 152 -4.39 -9.70 -22.77
C GLN A 152 -2.99 -10.31 -22.68
N ALA A 153 -2.31 -10.53 -23.81
CA ALA A 153 -0.99 -11.18 -23.84
C ALA A 153 0.07 -10.47 -22.99
N HIS A 154 0.03 -9.14 -22.90
CA HIS A 154 0.92 -8.37 -22.02
C HIS A 154 0.68 -8.74 -20.54
N ASN A 155 -0.58 -8.78 -20.12
CA ASN A 155 -0.98 -9.10 -18.75
C ASN A 155 -0.64 -10.56 -18.37
N LEU A 156 -0.80 -11.49 -19.32
CA LEU A 156 -0.37 -12.88 -19.16
C LEU A 156 1.15 -12.99 -19.02
N THR A 157 1.90 -12.22 -19.83
CA THR A 157 3.37 -12.16 -19.74
C THR A 157 3.82 -11.71 -18.36
N ASN A 158 3.14 -10.69 -17.79
CA ASN A 158 3.43 -10.23 -16.42
C ASN A 158 3.20 -11.33 -15.38
N SER A 159 2.04 -12.00 -15.45
CA SER A 159 1.67 -13.07 -14.52
C SER A 159 2.71 -14.20 -14.52
N ASN A 160 3.16 -14.59 -15.71
CA ASN A 160 4.22 -15.59 -15.89
C ASN A 160 5.58 -15.11 -15.37
N ALA A 161 5.92 -13.83 -15.57
CA ALA A 161 7.17 -13.27 -15.09
C ALA A 161 7.22 -13.23 -13.54
N ILE A 162 6.13 -12.85 -12.88
CA ILE A 162 6.02 -12.90 -11.41
C ILE A 162 6.11 -14.35 -10.92
N ALA A 163 5.36 -15.28 -11.54
CA ALA A 163 5.41 -16.70 -11.20
C ALA A 163 6.82 -17.29 -11.31
N ASN A 164 7.56 -16.93 -12.37
CA ASN A 164 8.95 -17.35 -12.56
C ASN A 164 9.87 -16.77 -11.48
N TYR A 165 9.72 -15.49 -11.16
CA TYR A 165 10.49 -14.85 -10.09
C TYR A 165 10.26 -15.53 -8.74
N LEU A 166 8.98 -15.71 -8.34
CA LEU A 166 8.63 -16.37 -7.08
C LEU A 166 9.13 -17.81 -7.04
N THR A 167 9.05 -18.56 -8.14
CA THR A 167 9.60 -19.92 -8.21
C THR A 167 11.10 -19.95 -7.89
N GLY A 168 11.85 -18.93 -8.32
CA GLY A 168 13.29 -18.84 -8.09
C GLY A 168 13.68 -18.45 -6.66
N CYS A 169 12.84 -17.71 -5.92
CA CYS A 169 13.23 -17.17 -4.61
C CYS A 169 12.33 -17.56 -3.42
N PHE A 170 11.19 -18.24 -3.62
CA PHE A 170 10.20 -18.46 -2.56
C PHE A 170 10.74 -19.19 -1.33
N ASN A 171 11.53 -20.23 -1.55
CA ASN A 171 12.10 -21.05 -0.46
C ASN A 171 13.39 -20.47 0.13
N THR A 172 13.83 -19.29 -0.31
CA THR A 172 15.12 -18.71 0.09
C THR A 172 14.98 -17.27 0.58
N THR A 173 14.65 -16.35 -0.31
CA THR A 173 14.76 -14.91 -0.06
C THR A 173 13.44 -14.15 -0.20
N CYS A 174 12.38 -14.76 -0.76
CA CYS A 174 11.12 -14.07 -1.05
C CYS A 174 9.88 -14.92 -0.67
N PRO A 175 9.53 -15.11 0.60
CA PRO A 175 8.38 -15.94 1.00
C PRO A 175 7.00 -15.28 0.71
N LEU A 176 6.91 -14.46 -0.33
CA LEU A 176 5.70 -13.82 -0.83
C LEU A 176 4.89 -14.82 -1.66
N ARG A 177 3.58 -14.85 -1.42
CA ARG A 177 2.65 -15.66 -2.21
C ARG A 177 2.06 -14.88 -3.39
N MET A 178 1.39 -15.59 -4.29
CA MET A 178 0.56 -14.97 -5.33
C MET A 178 -0.76 -15.73 -5.46
N GLY A 179 -1.87 -15.01 -5.45
CA GLY A 179 -3.19 -15.48 -5.85
C GLY A 179 -3.70 -14.71 -7.07
N MET A 180 -4.67 -15.28 -7.77
CA MET A 180 -5.29 -14.65 -8.94
C MET A 180 -6.62 -14.00 -8.54
N MET A 181 -6.76 -12.72 -8.87
CA MET A 181 -8.05 -12.04 -8.95
C MET A 181 -8.48 -12.05 -10.40
N ILE A 182 -9.44 -12.92 -10.74
CA ILE A 182 -9.92 -13.09 -12.11
C ILE A 182 -10.77 -11.87 -12.48
N ASP A 183 -10.27 -11.08 -13.42
CA ASP A 183 -10.96 -9.92 -13.98
C ASP A 183 -12.01 -10.37 -15.00
N LYS A 184 -13.12 -9.65 -15.09
CA LYS A 184 -14.09 -9.79 -16.19
C LYS A 184 -13.45 -9.74 -17.60
N GLY A 185 -12.36 -9.01 -17.73
CA GLY A 185 -11.50 -8.89 -18.91
C GLY A 185 -10.98 -10.23 -19.41
N ALA A 186 -10.86 -11.25 -18.54
CA ALA A 186 -10.38 -12.57 -18.90
C ALA A 186 -11.27 -13.32 -19.91
N PHE A 187 -12.56 -12.99 -19.97
CA PHE A 187 -13.50 -13.61 -20.90
C PHE A 187 -14.45 -12.63 -21.58
N SER A 188 -14.46 -11.33 -21.25
CA SER A 188 -15.40 -10.36 -21.84
C SER A 188 -15.27 -10.19 -23.36
N GLY A 189 -14.09 -10.42 -23.92
CA GLY A 189 -13.87 -10.46 -25.37
C GLY A 189 -14.42 -11.73 -26.05
N LEU A 190 -14.72 -12.76 -25.27
CA LEU A 190 -15.16 -14.10 -25.72
C LEU A 190 -16.65 -14.32 -25.45
N CYS A 191 -17.17 -13.82 -24.33
CA CYS A 191 -18.57 -13.91 -23.92
C CYS A 191 -19.24 -12.52 -23.93
N PRO A 192 -20.08 -12.21 -24.95
CA PRO A 192 -20.66 -10.88 -25.12
C PRO A 192 -21.53 -10.43 -23.95
N LYS A 193 -21.31 -9.19 -23.47
CA LYS A 193 -22.13 -8.52 -22.45
C LYS A 193 -23.55 -8.18 -22.95
N GLY A 194 -24.45 -7.86 -22.02
CA GLY A 194 -25.81 -7.38 -22.28
C GLY A 194 -26.92 -8.36 -21.89
N PRO A 195 -28.17 -8.10 -22.32
CA PRO A 195 -29.34 -8.93 -22.00
C PRO A 195 -29.38 -10.18 -22.88
N ARG A 196 -28.45 -11.10 -22.63
CA ARG A 196 -28.35 -12.42 -23.27
C ARG A 196 -27.88 -13.43 -22.25
N ASN A 197 -28.46 -14.62 -22.27
CA ASN A 197 -27.99 -15.72 -21.43
C ASN A 197 -26.62 -16.21 -21.95
N GLN A 198 -25.56 -15.87 -21.23
CA GLN A 198 -24.18 -16.28 -21.53
C GLN A 198 -23.68 -17.43 -20.65
N LYS A 199 -24.57 -18.07 -19.89
CA LYS A 199 -24.23 -19.13 -18.91
C LYS A 199 -23.27 -20.17 -19.49
N LYS A 200 -23.59 -20.74 -20.66
CA LYS A 200 -22.73 -21.76 -21.30
C LYS A 200 -21.35 -21.22 -21.69
N CYS A 201 -21.29 -20.00 -22.24
CA CYS A 201 -20.02 -19.39 -22.63
C CYS A 201 -19.16 -19.14 -21.39
N ILE A 202 -19.72 -18.49 -20.38
CA ILE A 202 -18.99 -18.10 -19.17
C ILE A 202 -18.50 -19.32 -18.40
N ILE A 203 -19.32 -20.38 -18.26
CA ILE A 203 -18.87 -21.64 -17.65
C ILE A 203 -17.67 -22.21 -18.43
N THR A 204 -17.79 -22.33 -19.76
CA THR A 204 -16.72 -22.87 -20.61
C THR A 204 -15.41 -22.09 -20.46
N GLU A 205 -15.50 -20.77 -20.42
CA GLU A 205 -14.33 -19.92 -20.30
C GLU A 205 -13.75 -19.94 -18.89
N LEU A 206 -14.56 -19.88 -17.84
CA LEU A 206 -14.07 -19.95 -16.46
C LEU A 206 -13.43 -21.31 -16.14
N GLU A 207 -14.01 -22.44 -16.59
CA GLU A 207 -13.41 -23.77 -16.44
C GLU A 207 -12.03 -23.83 -17.10
N ALA A 208 -11.92 -23.35 -18.34
CA ALA A 208 -10.65 -23.32 -19.06
C ALA A 208 -9.60 -22.39 -18.40
N LEU A 209 -10.03 -21.27 -17.83
CA LEU A 209 -9.15 -20.38 -17.07
C LEU A 209 -8.65 -21.07 -15.79
N PHE A 210 -9.52 -21.79 -15.08
CA PHE A 210 -9.13 -22.55 -13.89
C PHE A 210 -8.21 -23.73 -14.22
N ASP A 211 -8.41 -24.42 -15.34
CA ASP A 211 -7.48 -25.46 -15.80
C ASP A 211 -6.08 -24.88 -15.97
N TYR A 212 -5.98 -23.70 -16.59
CA TYR A 212 -4.71 -23.00 -16.77
C TYR A 212 -4.10 -22.59 -15.43
N ILE A 213 -4.87 -21.95 -14.54
CA ILE A 213 -4.39 -21.56 -13.21
C ILE A 213 -3.89 -22.78 -12.44
N ASN A 214 -4.65 -23.88 -12.44
CA ASN A 214 -4.30 -25.10 -11.73
C ASN A 214 -3.00 -25.71 -12.27
N ALA A 215 -2.87 -25.81 -13.59
CA ALA A 215 -1.69 -26.38 -14.24
C ALA A 215 -0.43 -25.53 -14.07
N GLN A 216 -0.54 -24.20 -14.20
CA GLN A 216 0.62 -23.31 -14.25
C GLN A 216 1.02 -22.76 -12.88
N TYR A 217 0.04 -22.48 -12.02
CA TYR A 217 0.25 -21.68 -10.80
C TYR A 217 -0.14 -22.42 -9.52
N ALA A 218 -1.35 -22.98 -9.43
CA ALA A 218 -1.92 -23.42 -8.15
C ALA A 218 -1.18 -24.59 -7.48
N ASN A 219 -0.48 -25.39 -8.27
CA ASN A 219 0.38 -26.48 -7.78
C ASN A 219 1.73 -26.00 -7.23
N LYS A 220 2.06 -24.71 -7.37
CA LYS A 220 3.33 -24.15 -6.89
C LYS A 220 3.27 -23.85 -5.38
N PRO A 221 4.40 -23.97 -4.66
CA PRO A 221 4.43 -23.75 -3.21
C PRO A 221 4.13 -22.30 -2.81
N TRP A 222 4.38 -21.34 -3.71
CA TRP A 222 4.09 -19.93 -3.50
C TRP A 222 2.64 -19.54 -3.80
N TYR A 223 1.80 -20.43 -4.34
CA TYR A 223 0.42 -20.07 -4.62
C TYR A 223 -0.35 -19.78 -3.33
N LEU A 224 -1.21 -18.75 -3.35
CA LEU A 224 -2.00 -18.37 -2.19
C LEU A 224 -2.98 -19.47 -1.81
N LYS A 225 -2.91 -19.89 -0.54
CA LYS A 225 -3.77 -20.92 0.05
C LYS A 225 -4.36 -20.46 1.37
N ARG A 226 -5.56 -20.95 1.67
CA ARG A 226 -6.19 -20.88 2.99
C ARG A 226 -6.53 -22.32 3.42
N GLY A 227 -5.86 -22.80 4.46
CA GLY A 227 -5.89 -24.22 4.81
C GLY A 227 -5.46 -25.11 3.63
N ALA A 228 -6.30 -26.07 3.27
CA ALA A 228 -6.04 -27.02 2.17
C ALA A 228 -6.63 -26.57 0.81
N LYS A 229 -7.10 -25.32 0.69
CA LYS A 229 -7.70 -24.79 -0.54
C LYS A 229 -6.81 -23.74 -1.22
N ASN A 230 -6.78 -23.77 -2.54
CA ASN A 230 -6.22 -22.71 -3.38
C ASN A 230 -7.17 -21.49 -3.38
N VAL A 231 -6.64 -20.28 -3.40
CA VAL A 231 -7.48 -19.06 -3.41
C VAL A 231 -7.64 -18.52 -4.84
N ALA A 232 -8.86 -18.13 -5.20
CA ALA A 232 -9.15 -17.26 -6.34
C ALA A 232 -10.13 -16.16 -5.91
N ALA A 233 -9.83 -14.92 -6.26
CA ALA A 233 -10.75 -13.80 -6.10
C ALA A 233 -11.38 -13.43 -7.45
N PHE A 234 -12.50 -12.70 -7.44
CA PHE A 234 -13.22 -12.31 -8.66
C PHE A 234 -13.55 -10.83 -8.67
N PHE A 235 -13.09 -10.14 -9.72
CA PHE A 235 -13.48 -8.77 -10.05
C PHE A 235 -14.42 -8.81 -11.26
N ILE A 236 -15.64 -9.31 -11.02
CA ILE A 236 -16.66 -9.58 -12.04
C ILE A 236 -17.97 -8.95 -11.62
N HIS A 237 -18.37 -7.90 -12.34
CA HIS A 237 -19.65 -7.23 -12.14
C HIS A 237 -20.75 -7.96 -12.92
N GLU A 238 -21.42 -8.92 -12.27
CA GLU A 238 -22.39 -9.86 -12.86
C GLU A 238 -23.50 -9.17 -13.68
N ALA A 239 -23.91 -7.98 -13.27
CA ALA A 239 -24.97 -7.22 -13.93
C ALA A 239 -24.62 -6.77 -15.36
N GLU A 240 -23.35 -6.84 -15.77
CA GLU A 240 -22.96 -6.67 -17.18
C GLU A 240 -23.49 -7.79 -18.09
N TRP A 241 -23.91 -8.94 -17.52
CA TRP A 241 -24.54 -10.08 -18.20
C TRP A 241 -25.94 -10.36 -17.65
N LYS A 242 -26.80 -9.34 -17.72
CA LYS A 242 -28.12 -9.25 -17.07
C LYS A 242 -29.04 -10.48 -17.12
N ASP A 243 -28.98 -11.31 -18.16
CA ASP A 243 -29.87 -12.48 -18.33
C ASP A 243 -29.16 -13.83 -18.08
N THR A 244 -27.95 -13.77 -17.51
CA THR A 244 -27.19 -14.97 -17.13
C THR A 244 -27.58 -15.42 -15.73
N ASP A 245 -27.93 -16.69 -15.59
CA ASP A 245 -28.12 -17.33 -14.30
C ASP A 245 -26.75 -17.58 -13.63
N TRP A 246 -26.31 -16.61 -12.84
CA TRP A 246 -25.08 -16.67 -12.05
C TRP A 246 -25.21 -17.57 -10.81
N ASN A 247 -26.31 -17.41 -10.08
CA ASN A 247 -26.43 -17.84 -8.69
C ASN A 247 -27.39 -19.04 -8.45
N GLY A 248 -28.08 -19.54 -9.47
CA GLY A 248 -28.91 -20.74 -9.34
C GLY A 248 -28.09 -21.99 -8.98
N ASN A 249 -28.75 -23.04 -8.48
CA ASN A 249 -28.10 -24.31 -8.12
C ASN A 249 -27.43 -25.03 -9.30
N THR A 250 -27.81 -24.67 -10.53
CA THR A 250 -27.12 -25.10 -11.77
C THR A 250 -26.50 -23.92 -12.51
N GLY A 251 -26.47 -22.73 -11.89
CA GLY A 251 -25.96 -21.49 -12.44
C GLY A 251 -24.45 -21.53 -12.68
N VAL A 252 -23.90 -20.42 -13.19
CA VAL A 252 -22.47 -20.29 -13.50
C VAL A 252 -21.62 -20.72 -12.30
N TRP A 253 -21.87 -20.12 -11.14
CA TRP A 253 -20.98 -20.30 -10.00
C TRP A 253 -21.09 -21.67 -9.36
N ALA A 254 -22.30 -22.21 -9.22
CA ALA A 254 -22.48 -23.58 -8.73
C ALA A 254 -21.78 -24.60 -9.63
N THR A 255 -21.85 -24.41 -10.96
CA THR A 255 -21.23 -25.30 -11.94
C THR A 255 -19.70 -25.21 -11.90
N VAL A 256 -19.14 -24.01 -12.01
CA VAL A 256 -17.68 -23.80 -12.00
C VAL A 256 -17.08 -24.19 -10.65
N LYS A 257 -17.81 -23.99 -9.54
CA LYS A 257 -17.37 -24.43 -8.21
C LYS A 257 -17.30 -25.96 -8.11
N ALA A 258 -18.31 -26.66 -8.61
CA ALA A 258 -18.30 -28.12 -8.65
C ALA A 258 -17.13 -28.65 -9.48
N TYR A 259 -16.82 -28.00 -10.62
CA TYR A 259 -15.69 -28.32 -11.46
C TYR A 259 -14.35 -28.19 -10.71
N THR A 260 -14.08 -27.04 -10.09
CA THR A 260 -12.80 -26.81 -9.40
C THR A 260 -12.66 -27.56 -8.08
N ASN A 261 -13.76 -28.00 -7.46
CA ASN A 261 -13.74 -28.93 -6.34
C ASN A 261 -13.24 -30.33 -6.73
N GLY A 262 -13.24 -30.67 -8.03
CA GLY A 262 -12.69 -31.92 -8.55
C GLY A 262 -11.16 -31.93 -8.65
N TYR A 263 -10.48 -30.78 -8.50
CA TYR A 263 -9.02 -30.73 -8.50
C TYR A 263 -8.41 -31.36 -7.24
N ALA A 264 -7.15 -31.80 -7.35
CA ALA A 264 -6.41 -32.38 -6.23
C ALA A 264 -6.36 -31.46 -5.00
N MET A 265 -6.27 -30.15 -5.22
CA MET A 265 -6.57 -29.14 -4.20
C MET A 265 -7.71 -28.24 -4.71
N PRO A 266 -8.89 -28.29 -4.07
CA PRO A 266 -10.02 -27.44 -4.41
C PRO A 266 -9.70 -25.95 -4.31
N PHE A 267 -10.47 -25.14 -5.01
CA PHE A 267 -10.42 -23.69 -4.87
C PHE A 267 -11.44 -23.18 -3.88
N GLU A 268 -11.10 -22.11 -3.16
CA GLU A 268 -12.03 -21.22 -2.48
C GLU A 268 -12.20 -19.92 -3.25
N TYR A 269 -13.43 -19.39 -3.24
CA TYR A 269 -13.82 -18.23 -4.05
C TYR A 269 -14.09 -17.01 -3.20
N TRP A 270 -13.39 -15.90 -3.51
CA TRP A 270 -13.55 -14.62 -2.82
C TRP A 270 -14.21 -13.61 -3.76
N PHE A 271 -15.35 -13.08 -3.35
CA PHE A 271 -16.12 -12.10 -4.14
C PHE A 271 -15.97 -10.70 -3.57
N GLU A 272 -16.04 -9.70 -4.42
CA GLU A 272 -16.09 -8.30 -4.00
C GLU A 272 -17.39 -7.99 -3.25
N ASP A 273 -17.30 -7.20 -2.18
CA ASP A 273 -18.46 -6.49 -1.65
C ASP A 273 -18.73 -5.27 -2.54
N GLU A 274 -19.72 -5.36 -3.41
CA GLU A 274 -20.17 -4.24 -4.26
C GLU A 274 -20.99 -3.19 -3.48
N GLY A 275 -21.09 -3.33 -2.15
CA GLY A 275 -21.77 -2.40 -1.25
C GLY A 275 -23.14 -2.87 -0.78
N ASP A 276 -23.52 -4.10 -1.11
CA ASP A 276 -24.79 -4.73 -0.78
C ASP A 276 -24.64 -6.00 0.08
N ALA A 277 -23.40 -6.35 0.47
CA ALA A 277 -23.07 -7.54 1.25
C ALA A 277 -23.52 -8.87 0.60
N THR A 278 -23.78 -8.90 -0.71
CA THR A 278 -24.22 -10.11 -1.41
C THR A 278 -23.11 -11.16 -1.52
N CYS A 279 -21.84 -10.73 -1.55
CA CYS A 279 -20.68 -11.62 -1.53
C CYS A 279 -20.72 -12.67 -0.40
N TRP A 280 -21.29 -12.33 0.78
CA TRP A 280 -21.40 -13.24 1.93
C TRP A 280 -22.46 -14.33 1.75
N LYS A 281 -23.42 -14.11 0.83
CA LYS A 281 -24.58 -14.98 0.59
C LYS A 281 -24.50 -15.71 -0.73
N HIS A 282 -23.47 -15.42 -1.52
CA HIS A 282 -23.28 -16.01 -2.83
C HIS A 282 -23.08 -17.54 -2.68
N VAL A 283 -23.77 -18.33 -3.53
CA VAL A 283 -23.81 -19.81 -3.45
C VAL A 283 -22.44 -20.51 -3.46
N ALA A 284 -21.43 -19.89 -4.09
CA ALA A 284 -20.08 -20.42 -4.19
C ALA A 284 -19.08 -19.70 -3.26
N SER A 285 -19.55 -18.77 -2.42
CA SER A 285 -18.68 -17.94 -1.60
C SER A 285 -18.00 -18.71 -0.49
N ASP A 286 -16.68 -18.59 -0.42
CA ASP A 286 -15.87 -18.98 0.74
C ASP A 286 -15.21 -17.76 1.39
N GLY A 287 -15.42 -16.56 0.83
CA GLY A 287 -14.79 -15.33 1.28
C GLY A 287 -15.35 -14.12 0.58
N CYS A 288 -15.17 -12.97 1.22
CA CYS A 288 -15.51 -11.68 0.66
C CYS A 288 -14.37 -10.68 0.89
N TYR A 289 -14.20 -9.76 -0.04
CA TYR A 289 -13.24 -8.68 0.08
C TYR A 289 -13.88 -7.30 -0.10
N ALA A 290 -13.44 -6.36 0.72
CA ALA A 290 -13.79 -4.95 0.54
C ALA A 290 -12.88 -4.33 -0.54
N PHE A 291 -13.43 -3.39 -1.30
CA PHE A 291 -12.69 -2.64 -2.31
C PHE A 291 -12.73 -1.13 -2.01
N MET A 292 -12.63 -0.29 -3.04
CA MET A 292 -12.44 1.15 -2.90
C MET A 292 -13.73 1.97 -2.67
N ASN A 293 -14.87 1.47 -3.19
CA ASN A 293 -16.22 2.09 -3.19
C ASN A 293 -16.22 3.64 -3.13
N PRO A 294 -15.60 4.35 -4.09
CA PRO A 294 -15.42 5.80 -4.02
C PRO A 294 -16.71 6.57 -4.40
N PRO A 295 -16.97 7.73 -3.79
CA PRO A 295 -18.07 8.59 -4.20
C PRO A 295 -17.81 9.19 -5.58
N ARG A 296 -18.88 9.52 -6.31
CA ARG A 296 -18.78 10.48 -7.43
C ARG A 296 -18.29 11.83 -6.94
N TRP A 297 -17.50 12.50 -7.78
CA TRP A 297 -16.94 13.81 -7.49
C TRP A 297 -18.02 14.78 -7.01
N ASP A 298 -17.75 15.34 -5.84
CA ASP A 298 -18.43 16.48 -5.24
C ASP A 298 -17.46 17.06 -4.20
N VAL A 299 -17.47 18.38 -4.05
CA VAL A 299 -16.49 19.10 -3.22
C VAL A 299 -16.53 18.67 -1.75
N LEU A 300 -17.68 18.21 -1.26
CA LEU A 300 -17.85 17.69 0.10
C LEU A 300 -17.72 16.16 0.13
N LYS A 301 -18.29 15.45 -0.85
CA LYS A 301 -18.23 13.98 -0.86
C LYS A 301 -16.83 13.43 -1.05
N GLN A 302 -15.92 14.17 -1.70
CA GLN A 302 -14.51 13.74 -1.80
C GLN A 302 -13.85 13.51 -0.43
N LEU A 303 -14.38 14.11 0.65
CA LEU A 303 -13.86 13.92 2.01
C LEU A 303 -14.43 12.69 2.71
N GLN A 304 -15.36 11.97 2.06
CA GLN A 304 -15.89 10.70 2.51
C GLN A 304 -14.97 9.55 2.06
N ILE A 305 -14.81 8.59 2.97
CA ILE A 305 -13.98 7.41 2.72
C ILE A 305 -14.59 6.55 1.59
N THR A 306 -15.92 6.47 1.55
CA THR A 306 -16.69 5.67 0.57
C THR A 306 -17.95 6.41 0.12
N GLU A 307 -18.64 5.92 -0.92
CA GLU A 307 -19.87 6.54 -1.46
C GLU A 307 -20.99 6.65 -0.42
N GLY A 308 -21.04 5.71 0.52
CA GLY A 308 -21.90 5.76 1.70
C GLY A 308 -21.11 5.59 3.00
N PRO A 309 -21.60 6.10 4.14
CA PRO A 309 -20.88 6.07 5.41
C PRO A 309 -20.70 4.65 5.99
N ASN A 310 -21.47 3.69 5.50
CA ASN A 310 -21.59 2.37 6.10
C ASN A 310 -20.86 1.26 5.34
N TYR A 311 -20.17 1.52 4.23
CA TYR A 311 -19.55 0.47 3.42
C TYR A 311 -18.57 -0.39 4.25
N TYR A 312 -17.47 0.21 4.73
CA TYR A 312 -16.49 -0.53 5.53
C TYR A 312 -17.05 -1.04 6.88
N PRO A 313 -17.80 -0.24 7.67
CA PRO A 313 -18.43 -0.75 8.89
C PRO A 313 -19.34 -1.96 8.65
N ASN A 314 -20.17 -1.94 7.60
CA ASN A 314 -21.04 -3.05 7.26
C ASN A 314 -20.22 -4.27 6.81
N PHE A 315 -19.20 -4.08 5.97
CA PHE A 315 -18.31 -5.17 5.56
C PHE A 315 -17.70 -5.88 6.78
N TYR A 316 -17.13 -5.13 7.73
CA TYR A 316 -16.50 -5.74 8.91
C TYR A 316 -17.52 -6.36 9.86
N HIS A 317 -18.72 -5.80 9.98
CA HIS A 317 -19.81 -6.44 10.73
C HIS A 317 -20.23 -7.78 10.11
N GLN A 318 -20.40 -7.83 8.78
CA GLN A 318 -20.72 -9.07 8.07
C GLN A 318 -19.60 -10.10 8.15
N ALA A 319 -18.33 -9.66 8.07
CA ALA A 319 -17.18 -10.53 8.24
C ALA A 319 -17.17 -11.24 9.59
N GLN A 320 -17.50 -10.53 10.68
CA GLN A 320 -17.62 -11.13 12.01
C GLN A 320 -18.78 -12.14 12.08
N ALA A 321 -19.91 -11.81 11.44
CA ALA A 321 -21.07 -12.71 11.36
C ALA A 321 -20.80 -13.97 10.52
N HIS A 322 -19.82 -13.95 9.62
CA HIS A 322 -19.45 -15.04 8.73
C HIS A 322 -18.00 -15.52 8.97
N SER A 323 -17.60 -15.67 10.24
CA SER A 323 -16.22 -16.01 10.64
C SER A 323 -15.61 -17.30 10.06
N ALA A 324 -16.40 -18.18 9.43
CA ALA A 324 -15.92 -19.35 8.70
C ALA A 324 -15.43 -19.01 7.26
N MET A 325 -15.84 -17.86 6.72
CA MET A 325 -15.42 -17.34 5.42
C MET A 325 -14.20 -16.42 5.59
N ALA A 326 -13.39 -16.26 4.54
CA ALA A 326 -12.33 -15.25 4.59
C ALA A 326 -12.93 -13.85 4.50
N ALA A 327 -12.32 -12.95 5.25
CA ALA A 327 -12.52 -11.52 5.09
C ALA A 327 -11.20 -10.88 4.68
N LEU A 328 -11.19 -10.22 3.52
CA LEU A 328 -10.11 -9.37 3.06
C LEU A 328 -10.56 -7.91 3.17
N GLY A 329 -10.13 -7.23 4.23
CA GLY A 329 -10.36 -5.79 4.41
C GLY A 329 -9.55 -4.95 3.43
N MET A 330 -9.57 -3.62 3.57
CA MET A 330 -8.82 -2.70 2.70
C MET A 330 -8.23 -1.52 3.48
N LEU A 331 -6.98 -1.18 3.19
CA LEU A 331 -6.39 0.12 3.53
C LEU A 331 -6.31 0.98 2.26
N LYS A 332 -6.96 2.14 2.30
CA LYS A 332 -7.15 3.01 1.12
C LYS A 332 -6.34 4.28 1.29
N ALA A 333 -5.50 4.61 0.33
CA ALA A 333 -4.76 5.88 0.36
C ALA A 333 -5.57 7.05 -0.19
N GLY A 334 -6.58 6.76 -1.02
CA GLY A 334 -7.53 7.66 -1.67
C GLY A 334 -8.03 7.02 -2.97
N PHE A 335 -8.72 7.78 -3.81
CA PHE A 335 -9.20 7.33 -5.12
C PHE A 335 -9.41 8.53 -6.04
N ASP A 336 -8.99 8.43 -7.31
CA ASP A 336 -9.28 9.41 -8.36
C ASP A 336 -9.16 8.73 -9.73
N ASP A 337 -10.28 8.39 -10.35
CA ASP A 337 -10.31 7.70 -11.66
C ASP A 337 -10.22 8.63 -12.87
N ASN A 338 -9.86 9.91 -12.69
CA ASN A 338 -9.78 10.83 -13.82
C ASN A 338 -8.58 10.58 -14.76
N ASN A 339 -7.68 9.66 -14.39
CA ASN A 339 -6.59 9.18 -15.24
C ASN A 339 -6.87 7.80 -15.86
N ALA A 340 -8.01 7.20 -15.56
CA ALA A 340 -8.46 5.96 -16.18
C ALA A 340 -9.34 6.27 -17.40
N SER A 341 -9.17 5.53 -18.50
CA SER A 341 -10.03 5.72 -19.70
C SER A 341 -11.48 5.29 -19.48
N TRP A 342 -11.72 4.51 -18.43
CA TRP A 342 -13.04 4.07 -17.98
C TRP A 342 -13.55 4.89 -16.79
N GLY A 343 -12.82 5.94 -16.38
CA GLY A 343 -13.17 6.76 -15.23
C GLY A 343 -14.54 7.43 -15.37
N THR A 344 -15.24 7.55 -14.25
CA THR A 344 -16.56 8.20 -14.18
C THR A 344 -16.56 9.46 -13.30
N ASN A 345 -15.36 10.01 -13.06
CA ASN A 345 -15.09 11.12 -12.15
C ASN A 345 -15.52 10.79 -10.72
N ARG A 346 -14.98 9.70 -10.18
CA ARG A 346 -15.10 9.31 -8.76
C ARG A 346 -13.84 9.73 -8.03
N VAL A 347 -14.01 10.33 -6.86
CA VAL A 347 -12.90 10.93 -6.11
C VAL A 347 -13.11 10.74 -4.61
N SER A 348 -12.12 10.14 -3.95
CA SER A 348 -11.90 10.20 -2.50
C SER A 348 -10.53 10.83 -2.26
N ALA A 349 -10.53 11.95 -1.54
CA ALA A 349 -9.33 12.69 -1.19
C ALA A 349 -8.36 11.85 -0.34
N ARG A 350 -7.06 12.02 -0.56
CA ARG A 350 -6.01 11.34 0.21
C ARG A 350 -5.78 11.99 1.58
N ARG A 351 -6.23 13.24 1.76
CA ARG A 351 -6.21 13.99 3.02
C ARG A 351 -4.85 13.94 3.73
N CYS A 352 -3.78 14.13 2.94
CA CYS A 352 -2.40 14.08 3.42
C CYS A 352 -2.04 12.78 4.16
N GLY A 353 -2.52 11.65 3.64
CA GLY A 353 -2.32 10.32 4.21
C GLY A 353 -3.31 9.93 5.32
N GLN A 354 -4.19 10.83 5.75
CA GLN A 354 -5.19 10.51 6.78
C GLN A 354 -6.19 9.46 6.32
N GLU A 355 -6.56 9.41 5.03
CA GLU A 355 -7.44 8.37 4.49
C GLU A 355 -6.91 6.95 4.80
N PHE A 356 -5.59 6.77 4.67
CA PHE A 356 -4.91 5.51 4.93
C PHE A 356 -4.92 5.15 6.42
N LEU A 357 -4.74 6.15 7.30
CA LEU A 357 -4.82 5.95 8.75
C LEU A 357 -6.24 5.71 9.23
N ASP A 358 -7.23 6.40 8.64
CA ASP A 358 -8.64 6.26 8.98
C ASP A 358 -9.15 4.86 8.63
N THR A 359 -8.80 4.34 7.45
CA THR A 359 -9.15 2.97 7.06
C THR A 359 -8.48 1.92 7.95
N ALA A 360 -7.24 2.13 8.37
CA ALA A 360 -6.60 1.30 9.41
C ALA A 360 -7.33 1.43 10.77
N GLY A 361 -7.77 2.64 11.13
CA GLY A 361 -8.57 2.91 12.33
C GLY A 361 -9.90 2.17 12.34
N ILE A 362 -10.57 2.03 11.18
CA ILE A 362 -11.79 1.23 11.04
C ILE A 362 -11.49 -0.26 11.27
N VAL A 363 -10.37 -0.79 10.75
CA VAL A 363 -9.96 -2.16 11.08
C VAL A 363 -9.75 -2.30 12.59
N ASN A 364 -9.04 -1.35 13.20
CA ASN A 364 -8.69 -1.39 14.61
C ASN A 364 -9.87 -1.24 15.57
N SER A 365 -10.97 -0.63 15.13
CA SER A 365 -12.20 -0.55 15.92
C SER A 365 -13.04 -1.84 15.88
N ASN A 366 -12.79 -2.72 14.90
CA ASN A 366 -13.53 -3.96 14.71
C ASN A 366 -12.73 -5.21 15.11
N TYR A 367 -11.41 -5.12 15.21
CA TYR A 367 -10.53 -6.26 15.47
C TYR A 367 -9.52 -5.97 16.58
N SER A 368 -9.00 -7.03 17.17
CA SER A 368 -8.10 -6.98 18.31
C SER A 368 -7.20 -8.21 18.35
N ARG A 369 -6.31 -8.27 19.36
CA ARG A 369 -5.46 -9.44 19.55
C ARG A 369 -6.25 -10.77 19.66
N SER A 370 -7.43 -10.75 20.29
CA SER A 370 -8.27 -11.94 20.48
C SER A 370 -9.23 -12.22 19.33
N THR A 371 -9.50 -11.22 18.49
CA THR A 371 -10.41 -11.32 17.34
C THR A 371 -9.68 -10.72 16.14
N GLN A 372 -8.93 -11.55 15.42
CA GLN A 372 -8.05 -11.09 14.35
C GLN A 372 -8.81 -11.00 13.02
N LEU A 373 -8.55 -9.94 12.25
CA LEU A 373 -8.86 -9.93 10.83
C LEU A 373 -7.84 -10.82 10.11
N GLU A 374 -8.29 -11.73 9.25
CA GLU A 374 -7.36 -12.64 8.58
C GLU A 374 -6.49 -11.93 7.53
N PHE A 375 -7.10 -11.11 6.67
CA PHE A 375 -6.39 -10.41 5.60
C PHE A 375 -6.78 -8.93 5.48
N VAL A 376 -5.82 -8.10 5.07
CA VAL A 376 -6.09 -6.72 4.65
C VAL A 376 -5.39 -6.42 3.33
N GLY A 377 -6.11 -5.77 2.42
CA GLY A 377 -5.69 -5.40 1.08
C GLY A 377 -5.02 -4.03 1.04
N ILE A 378 -4.03 -3.86 0.17
CA ILE A 378 -3.42 -2.57 -0.17
C ILE A 378 -3.21 -2.52 -1.68
N MET A 379 -3.59 -1.41 -2.33
CA MET A 379 -3.42 -1.20 -3.76
C MET A 379 -1.98 -0.76 -4.06
N LEU A 380 -1.15 -1.62 -4.65
CA LEU A 380 0.25 -1.30 -4.93
C LEU A 380 0.34 -0.19 -5.99
N ASN A 381 -0.10 -0.49 -7.21
CA ASN A 381 0.31 0.23 -8.42
C ASN A 381 -0.86 0.65 -9.33
N ASP A 382 -2.09 0.70 -8.83
CA ASP A 382 -3.21 1.21 -9.64
C ASP A 382 -3.17 2.74 -9.71
N TYR A 383 -2.32 3.21 -10.64
CA TYR A 383 -2.03 4.61 -10.85
C TYR A 383 -3.18 5.35 -11.53
N GLU A 384 -3.88 4.70 -12.47
CA GLU A 384 -4.95 5.31 -13.26
C GLU A 384 -6.17 5.68 -12.40
N GLU A 385 -6.40 4.93 -11.32
CA GLU A 385 -7.46 5.21 -10.33
C GLU A 385 -6.96 5.95 -9.08
N GLY A 386 -5.71 6.44 -9.06
CA GLY A 386 -5.22 7.28 -7.98
C GLY A 386 -5.09 6.58 -6.61
N THR A 387 -5.17 5.25 -6.59
CA THR A 387 -5.15 4.44 -5.36
C THR A 387 -3.76 3.92 -5.02
N ALA A 388 -2.83 3.94 -5.98
CA ALA A 388 -1.46 3.46 -5.81
C ALA A 388 -0.77 4.05 -4.56
N VAL A 389 -0.03 3.18 -3.87
CA VAL A 389 0.91 3.54 -2.79
C VAL A 389 2.37 3.36 -3.23
N GLU A 390 2.62 2.79 -4.42
CA GLU A 390 3.95 2.47 -4.91
C GLU A 390 4.87 3.70 -5.00
N SER A 391 4.36 4.89 -5.30
CA SER A 391 5.15 6.14 -5.31
C SER A 391 5.41 6.72 -3.91
N GLY A 392 4.80 6.16 -2.88
CA GLY A 392 4.68 6.74 -1.54
C GLY A 392 3.41 7.59 -1.40
N ILE A 393 2.92 7.68 -0.16
CA ILE A 393 1.79 8.52 0.23
C ILE A 393 2.34 9.86 0.75
N ASP A 394 1.99 10.95 0.08
CA ASP A 394 2.35 12.29 0.56
C ASP A 394 1.55 12.62 1.83
N ASN A 395 2.27 13.05 2.87
CA ASN A 395 1.71 13.46 4.15
C ASN A 395 1.60 14.99 4.28
N CYS A 396 1.92 15.76 3.23
CA CYS A 396 1.84 17.21 3.16
C CYS A 396 2.63 17.91 4.28
N LEU A 397 3.76 17.33 4.69
CA LEU A 397 4.62 17.88 5.73
C LEU A 397 5.96 18.32 5.16
N SER A 398 6.61 19.22 5.88
CA SER A 398 8.04 19.49 5.74
C SER A 398 8.65 19.76 7.12
N VAL A 399 9.97 19.76 7.22
CA VAL A 399 10.67 20.10 8.48
C VAL A 399 11.66 21.22 8.26
N SER A 400 11.58 22.22 9.13
CA SER A 400 12.58 23.28 9.27
C SER A 400 13.32 23.09 10.58
N ALA A 401 14.59 23.48 10.61
CA ALA A 401 15.41 23.38 11.81
C ALA A 401 16.36 24.56 11.92
N SER A 402 16.79 24.87 13.14
CA SER A 402 17.75 25.93 13.46
C SER A 402 18.62 25.53 14.65
N ILE A 403 19.76 26.20 14.84
CA ILE A 403 20.66 25.96 15.97
C ILE A 403 20.81 27.26 16.75
N ALA A 404 20.60 27.19 18.06
CA ALA A 404 20.87 28.27 19.00
C ALA A 404 21.85 27.76 20.07
N GLY A 405 23.10 28.24 20.03
CA GLY A 405 24.17 27.72 20.87
C GLY A 405 24.42 26.24 20.61
N ASN A 406 24.20 25.39 21.62
CA ASN A 406 24.33 23.93 21.53
C ASN A 406 23.00 23.20 21.37
N SER A 407 21.90 23.92 21.16
CA SER A 407 20.57 23.33 21.01
C SER A 407 20.12 23.38 19.55
N LEU A 408 19.78 22.21 19.01
CA LEU A 408 19.00 22.07 17.79
C LEU A 408 17.54 22.33 18.13
N HIS A 409 16.86 23.07 17.28
CA HIS A 409 15.43 23.28 17.31
C HIS A 409 14.83 22.87 15.98
N TRP A 410 13.63 22.30 15.98
CA TRP A 410 12.91 21.99 14.75
C TRP A 410 11.44 22.32 14.86
N THR A 411 10.84 22.52 13.69
CA THR A 411 9.40 22.68 13.49
C THR A 411 8.97 21.82 12.30
N ILE A 412 7.96 20.99 12.52
CA ILE A 412 7.24 20.29 11.46
C ILE A 412 6.18 21.25 10.91
N ASN A 413 6.32 21.62 9.65
CA ASN A 413 5.45 22.58 8.98
C ASN A 413 4.39 21.82 8.17
N LYS A 414 3.13 22.23 8.35
CA LYS A 414 2.00 21.73 7.58
C LYS A 414 1.92 22.47 6.25
N ILE A 415 2.16 21.78 5.13
CA ILE A 415 1.99 22.33 3.79
C ILE A 415 0.49 22.51 3.51
N ASP A 416 -0.31 21.50 3.88
CA ASP A 416 -1.77 21.61 3.95
C ASP A 416 -2.16 21.88 5.42
N PRO A 417 -2.64 23.09 5.77
CA PRO A 417 -2.95 23.44 7.15
C PRO A 417 -4.18 22.69 7.71
N ALA A 418 -5.06 22.19 6.85
CA ALA A 418 -6.29 21.53 7.26
C ALA A 418 -6.09 20.03 7.49
N PHE A 419 -5.37 19.35 6.58
CA PHE A 419 -5.28 17.89 6.58
C PHE A 419 -3.89 17.35 6.95
N ALA A 420 -2.82 18.13 6.92
CA ALA A 420 -1.54 17.62 7.40
C ALA A 420 -1.59 17.46 8.94
N THR A 421 -1.17 16.30 9.43
CA THR A 421 -1.23 15.94 10.86
C THR A 421 0.05 15.23 11.29
N ILE A 422 0.39 15.33 12.58
CA ILE A 422 1.56 14.62 13.12
C ILE A 422 1.33 13.10 13.19
N ALA A 423 0.08 12.64 13.11
CA ALA A 423 -0.24 11.20 13.13
C ALA A 423 0.35 10.42 11.94
N THR A 424 0.66 11.12 10.83
CA THR A 424 1.30 10.56 9.63
C THR A 424 2.82 10.50 9.74
N VAL A 425 3.39 10.91 10.89
CA VAL A 425 4.81 10.79 11.23
C VAL A 425 4.99 9.62 12.19
N ASN A 426 5.88 8.70 11.84
CA ASN A 426 6.24 7.58 12.71
C ASN A 426 7.26 8.02 13.77
N ARG A 427 8.33 8.68 13.32
CA ARG A 427 9.43 9.16 14.17
C ARG A 427 10.20 10.29 13.50
N LEU A 428 11.02 10.98 14.29
CA LEU A 428 12.03 11.89 13.77
C LEU A 428 13.42 11.26 13.90
N LYS A 429 14.31 11.64 12.98
CA LYS A 429 15.74 11.31 13.01
C LYS A 429 16.59 12.56 12.92
N ILE A 430 17.73 12.56 13.60
CA ILE A 430 18.75 13.60 13.49
C ILE A 430 19.98 12.97 12.86
N TYR A 431 20.51 13.64 11.84
CA TYR A 431 21.75 13.26 11.19
C TYR A 431 22.79 14.34 11.34
N PHE A 432 24.05 13.93 11.25
CA PHE A 432 25.18 14.84 11.11
C PHE A 432 26.14 14.33 10.03
N SER A 433 26.90 15.26 9.43
CA SER A 433 27.86 14.93 8.38
C SER A 433 29.09 15.81 8.48
N ASP A 434 30.25 15.22 8.22
CA ASP A 434 31.50 15.97 8.06
C ASP A 434 31.44 16.74 6.72
N PRO A 435 31.58 18.08 6.74
CA PRO A 435 31.56 18.89 5.52
C PRO A 435 32.60 18.50 4.47
N VAL A 436 33.69 17.84 4.86
CA VAL A 436 34.79 17.44 3.97
C VAL A 436 34.51 16.08 3.31
N SER A 437 34.28 15.03 4.11
CA SER A 437 34.01 13.69 3.58
C SER A 437 32.59 13.52 3.03
N GLY A 438 31.63 14.33 3.48
CA GLY A 438 30.22 14.21 3.12
C GLY A 438 29.53 12.95 3.67
N THR A 439 30.21 12.18 4.53
CA THR A 439 29.64 10.96 5.13
C THR A 439 28.49 11.33 6.05
N PHE A 440 27.34 10.64 5.92
CA PHE A 440 26.11 10.95 6.64
C PHE A 440 25.91 9.95 7.78
N TYR A 441 25.92 10.44 9.01
CA TYR A 441 25.82 9.64 10.22
C TYR A 441 24.49 9.90 10.94
N THR A 442 23.84 8.87 11.45
CA THR A 442 22.73 9.02 12.38
C THR A 442 23.27 9.47 13.74
N ALA A 443 22.80 10.62 14.23
CA ALA A 443 23.08 11.10 15.60
C ALA A 443 22.06 10.54 16.58
N LEU A 444 20.77 10.57 16.20
CA LEU A 444 19.66 10.11 17.02
C LEU A 444 18.52 9.62 16.13
N ASP A 445 17.87 8.54 16.54
CA ASP A 445 16.71 7.93 15.88
C ASP A 445 15.60 7.70 16.91
N ASN A 446 14.41 7.30 16.47
CA ASN A 446 13.24 7.01 17.30
C ASN A 446 12.82 8.18 18.21
N ILE A 447 13.01 9.40 17.73
CA ILE A 447 12.51 10.60 18.41
C ILE A 447 11.00 10.64 18.21
N ALA A 448 10.25 10.76 19.32
CA ALA A 448 8.80 10.84 19.29
C ALA A 448 8.34 12.02 18.43
N PRO A 449 7.34 11.84 17.55
CA PRO A 449 6.82 12.92 16.72
C PRO A 449 6.26 14.08 17.55
N SER A 450 6.72 15.29 17.27
CA SER A 450 6.21 16.52 17.86
C SER A 450 6.26 17.68 16.85
N LEU A 451 5.27 18.58 16.90
CA LEU A 451 5.22 19.73 15.97
C LEU A 451 6.44 20.63 16.13
N THR A 452 6.93 20.80 17.35
CA THR A 452 8.19 21.48 17.65
C THR A 452 9.01 20.61 18.59
N GLY A 453 10.32 20.77 18.57
CA GLY A 453 11.17 20.09 19.52
C GLY A 453 12.56 20.70 19.60
N THR A 454 13.32 20.21 20.58
CA THR A 454 14.69 20.63 20.80
C THR A 454 15.56 19.45 21.25
N GLN A 455 16.83 19.48 20.87
CA GLN A 455 17.81 18.49 21.26
C GLN A 455 19.15 19.16 21.52
N VAL A 456 19.77 18.84 22.65
CA VAL A 456 21.14 19.28 22.96
C VAL A 456 22.12 18.49 22.09
N LEU A 457 22.89 19.18 21.26
CA LEU A 457 23.77 18.58 20.27
C LEU A 457 25.01 17.94 20.88
N THR A 458 25.55 18.53 21.95
CA THR A 458 26.76 18.00 22.63
C THR A 458 26.54 16.64 23.28
N SER A 459 25.30 16.17 23.44
CA SER A 459 25.00 14.84 23.96
C SER A 459 24.89 13.76 22.88
N ILE A 460 24.80 14.16 21.59
CA ILE A 460 24.52 13.23 20.48
C ILE A 460 25.49 13.37 19.29
N ILE A 461 26.34 14.41 19.27
CA ILE A 461 27.31 14.65 18.20
C ILE A 461 28.72 14.81 18.80
N PRO A 462 29.75 14.14 18.25
CA PRO A 462 31.14 14.34 18.67
C PRO A 462 31.63 15.78 18.51
N PRO A 463 32.65 16.22 19.26
CA PRO A 463 33.30 17.51 19.04
C PRO A 463 33.81 17.65 17.60
N GLY A 464 33.58 18.80 16.97
CA GLY A 464 33.99 19.05 15.59
C GLY A 464 33.12 20.07 14.86
N ASN A 465 33.36 20.18 13.56
CA ASN A 465 32.57 20.98 12.64
C ASN A 465 31.71 20.04 11.80
N TRP A 466 30.39 20.23 11.89
CA TRP A 466 29.42 19.32 11.32
C TRP A 466 28.33 20.07 10.56
N LYS A 467 27.70 19.38 9.63
CA LYS A 467 26.38 19.73 9.12
C LYS A 467 25.33 18.86 9.80
N ILE A 468 24.18 19.43 10.14
CA ILE A 468 23.10 18.75 10.87
C ILE A 468 21.78 18.81 10.09
N TRP A 469 21.02 17.73 10.11
CA TRP A 469 19.69 17.63 9.53
C TRP A 469 18.70 16.98 10.47
N VAL A 470 17.42 17.32 10.28
CA VAL A 470 16.28 16.63 10.88
C VAL A 470 15.48 15.98 9.77
N GLN A 471 15.06 14.73 9.96
CA GLN A 471 14.22 13.99 9.04
C GLN A 471 12.91 13.60 9.72
N ILE A 472 11.80 13.90 9.07
CA ILE A 472 10.50 13.26 9.30
C ILE A 472 10.56 11.88 8.65
N VAL A 473 10.34 10.84 9.43
CA VAL A 473 10.05 9.50 8.91
C VAL A 473 8.54 9.31 8.95
N GLY A 474 7.93 9.13 7.77
CA GLY A 474 6.49 8.91 7.66
C GLY A 474 6.05 7.62 8.33
N GLN A 475 4.76 7.44 8.57
CA GLN A 475 4.19 6.11 8.83
C GLN A 475 4.48 5.14 7.66
N PRO A 476 4.34 3.82 7.85
CA PRO A 476 4.46 2.87 6.74
C PRO A 476 3.77 3.35 5.47
N LEU A 477 4.51 3.29 4.36
CA LEU A 477 4.16 3.74 3.00
C LEU A 477 4.04 5.27 2.82
N MET A 478 4.31 6.06 3.85
CA MET A 478 4.29 7.52 3.76
C MET A 478 5.68 8.10 3.50
N MET A 479 5.70 9.27 2.86
CA MET A 479 6.92 9.95 2.47
C MET A 479 7.71 10.48 3.67
N ASN A 480 9.04 10.36 3.57
CA ASN A 480 10.01 10.95 4.47
C ASN A 480 10.41 12.35 3.99
N HIS A 481 10.71 13.25 4.93
CA HIS A 481 11.10 14.64 4.61
C HIS A 481 12.34 15.04 5.39
N LEU A 482 13.43 15.32 4.67
CA LEU A 482 14.67 15.83 5.25
C LEU A 482 14.68 17.36 5.19
N SER A 483 15.18 18.02 6.24
CA SER A 483 15.38 19.47 6.24
C SER A 483 16.23 19.92 5.03
N ALA A 484 15.81 20.99 4.35
CA ALA A 484 16.33 21.35 3.03
C ALA A 484 17.85 21.59 3.00
N SER A 485 18.39 22.22 4.05
CA SER A 485 19.82 22.56 4.16
C SER A 485 20.44 21.96 5.42
N GLY A 486 21.73 21.64 5.31
CA GLY A 486 22.54 21.20 6.45
C GLY A 486 22.94 22.41 7.30
N LEU A 487 22.51 22.40 8.56
CA LEU A 487 22.81 23.44 9.54
C LEU A 487 24.27 23.32 9.98
N SER A 488 25.04 24.40 9.90
CA SER A 488 26.43 24.41 10.39
C SER A 488 26.46 24.35 11.92
N TYR A 489 27.27 23.46 12.47
CA TYR A 489 27.49 23.32 13.90
C TYR A 489 28.97 23.19 14.22
N SER A 490 29.44 23.95 15.20
CA SER A 490 30.80 23.87 15.76
C SER A 490 30.70 23.59 17.25
N GLY A 491 30.75 22.31 17.62
CA GLY A 491 30.59 21.82 18.99
C GLY A 491 31.90 21.32 19.58
N GLY A 492 32.15 21.59 20.86
CA GLY A 492 33.26 20.96 21.60
C GLY A 492 34.68 21.37 21.19
N GLN A 493 34.86 22.31 20.26
CA GLN A 493 36.15 22.98 20.11
C GLN A 493 36.31 23.94 21.28
N ARG A 494 37.15 23.57 22.27
CA ARG A 494 37.64 24.55 23.26
C ARG A 494 38.21 25.70 22.46
N GLY A 495 37.61 26.89 22.61
CA GLY A 495 38.12 28.09 21.98
C GLY A 495 39.60 28.23 22.32
N ARG A 496 40.46 28.23 21.31
CA ARG A 496 41.70 28.99 21.41
C ARG A 496 41.25 30.45 21.40
N SER A 497 41.02 31.00 22.58
CA SER A 497 41.00 32.45 22.78
C SER A 497 42.30 32.99 22.18
N ARG A 498 42.17 33.93 21.25
CA ARG A 498 43.30 34.72 20.75
C ARG A 498 43.89 35.55 21.87
#